data_AF-A0A5F1S4P5-F1
#
_entry.id   AF-A0A5F1S4P5-F1
#
_cell.length_a   1.000
_cell.length_b   1.000
_cell.length_c   1.000
_cell.angle_alpha   90.00
_cell.angle_beta   90.00
_cell.angle_gamma   90.00
#
_symmetry.space_group_name_H-M   'P 1'
#
loop_
_entity.id
_entity.type
_entity.pdbx_description
1 polymer ?
#
loop_
_entity_poly.entity_id
_entity_poly.type
_entity_poly.pdbx_seq_one_letter_code
_entity_poly.pdbx_strand_id
1 'polypeptide(L)'
;MIRGEGRKGSDIDLVVVFDRLETAWRETFIEGEFPFEVFVHDPETLSWFFESDIARGYPVIIHMVATGQILGPNPDKGQIWRDYAASILHASPPGLEGEKLNALKYQITDLLDDLHGEPAAPEIQAIAAQLYQPLADLMLLGRGRWSGRGKWIPRLLREVDWHLADSFDDAFGRASAGDVEALCNLTHTELDRHGGPFFAGDKRMASQQARRKSLVPGG
;
A
#
# COMPACT_ATOMS: atom_id res chain seq x y z
N MET A 1 -18.39 0.64 12.12
CA MET A 1 -17.75 -0.66 12.44
C MET A 1 -16.77 -0.46 13.59
N ILE A 2 -17.01 -1.00 14.79
CA ILE A 2 -15.95 -1.01 15.81
C ILE A 2 -15.17 -2.31 15.61
N ARG A 3 -13.94 -2.19 15.08
CA ARG A 3 -12.96 -3.28 15.13
C ARG A 3 -12.70 -3.55 16.62
N GLY A 4 -12.83 -4.79 17.08
CA GLY A 4 -12.52 -5.20 18.47
C GLY A 4 -11.06 -5.02 18.88
N GLU A 5 -10.26 -4.32 18.08
CA GLU A 5 -8.87 -3.92 18.32
C GLU A 5 -8.75 -2.39 18.53
N GLY A 6 -9.87 -1.71 18.81
CA GLY A 6 -9.93 -0.26 19.00
C GLY A 6 -9.03 0.20 20.16
N ARG A 7 -7.77 0.52 19.85
CA ARG A 7 -6.94 1.35 20.75
C ARG A 7 -7.62 2.72 20.83
N LYS A 8 -7.55 3.39 21.99
CA LYS A 8 -7.98 4.79 22.13
C LYS A 8 -7.47 5.61 20.93
N GLY A 9 -8.38 6.23 20.17
CA GLY A 9 -8.06 6.98 18.95
C GLY A 9 -8.04 6.18 17.64
N SER A 10 -8.70 5.01 17.55
CA SER A 10 -8.92 4.33 16.26
C SER A 10 -10.23 4.81 15.64
N ASP A 11 -10.18 5.21 14.37
CA ASP A 11 -11.36 5.62 13.61
C ASP A 11 -12.29 4.43 13.36
N ILE A 12 -13.59 4.73 13.27
CA ILE A 12 -14.62 3.78 12.89
C ILE A 12 -14.80 3.84 11.37
N ASP A 13 -14.30 2.83 10.68
CA ASP A 13 -14.54 2.65 9.24
C ASP A 13 -15.98 2.16 8.99
N LEU A 14 -16.64 2.66 7.95
CA LEU A 14 -17.96 2.19 7.51
C LEU A 14 -17.98 2.10 5.99
N VAL A 15 -18.36 0.94 5.46
CA VAL A 15 -18.68 0.79 4.04
C VAL A 15 -20.20 0.68 3.93
N VAL A 16 -20.83 1.66 3.29
CA VAL A 16 -22.29 1.73 3.11
C VAL A 16 -22.59 1.48 1.65
N VAL A 17 -23.45 0.50 1.37
CA VAL A 17 -23.83 0.11 0.01
C VAL A 17 -25.31 0.38 -0.20
N PHE A 18 -25.63 1.41 -0.98
CA PHE A 18 -26.97 1.72 -1.47
C PHE A 18 -27.29 0.91 -2.72
N ASP A 19 -28.57 0.77 -3.07
CA ASP A 19 -28.96 0.09 -4.31
C ASP A 19 -28.53 0.87 -5.56
N ARG A 20 -28.53 2.21 -5.49
CA ARG A 20 -28.07 3.11 -6.54
C ARG A 20 -27.66 4.46 -5.97
N LEU A 21 -26.59 5.05 -6.50
CA LEU A 21 -26.19 6.43 -6.21
C LEU A 21 -25.98 7.21 -7.52
N GLU A 22 -26.03 8.53 -7.43
CA GLU A 22 -25.56 9.40 -8.52
C GLU A 22 -24.03 9.46 -8.53
N THR A 23 -23.40 9.52 -7.35
CA THR A 23 -21.95 9.57 -7.19
C THR A 23 -21.59 8.95 -5.84
N ALA A 24 -20.54 8.11 -5.82
CA ALA A 24 -19.97 7.61 -4.58
C ALA A 24 -19.14 8.70 -3.88
N TRP A 25 -19.11 8.69 -2.55
CA TRP A 25 -18.32 9.65 -1.79
C TRP A 25 -17.69 9.01 -0.56
N ARG A 26 -16.72 9.74 0.00
CA ARG A 26 -16.13 9.46 1.30
C ARG A 26 -16.34 10.67 2.18
N GLU A 27 -16.81 10.46 3.39
CA GLU A 27 -16.95 11.50 4.40
C GLU A 27 -16.34 11.09 5.73
N THR A 28 -15.94 12.09 6.50
CA THR A 28 -15.41 11.91 7.85
C THR A 28 -16.13 12.86 8.77
N PHE A 29 -16.60 12.36 9.91
CA PHE A 29 -17.25 13.17 10.94
C PHE A 29 -16.99 12.59 12.32
N ILE A 30 -17.29 13.37 13.37
CA ILE A 30 -17.16 12.93 14.76
C ILE A 30 -18.57 12.86 15.35
N GLU A 31 -18.94 11.72 15.91
CA GLU A 31 -20.19 11.51 16.63
C GLU A 31 -19.88 11.07 18.07
N GLY A 32 -20.20 11.92 19.04
CA GLY A 32 -19.76 11.75 20.42
C GLY A 32 -18.23 11.83 20.54
N GLU A 33 -17.61 10.78 21.08
CA GLU A 33 -16.15 10.66 21.19
C GLU A 33 -15.51 9.86 20.04
N PHE A 34 -16.31 9.45 19.04
CA PHE A 34 -15.87 8.53 18.00
C PHE A 34 -15.72 9.24 16.65
N PRO A 35 -14.51 9.25 16.06
CA PRO A 35 -14.33 9.61 14.66
C PRO A 35 -14.83 8.48 13.74
N PHE A 36 -15.58 8.85 12.71
CA PHE A 36 -16.12 7.97 11.67
C PHE A 36 -15.51 8.33 10.33
N GLU A 37 -15.12 7.30 9.57
CA GLU A 37 -14.75 7.37 8.16
C GLU A 37 -15.73 6.50 7.36
N VAL A 38 -16.55 7.13 6.53
CA VAL A 38 -17.64 6.46 5.81
C VAL A 38 -17.37 6.48 4.32
N PHE A 39 -17.35 5.29 3.72
CA PHE A 39 -17.21 5.03 2.29
C PHE A 39 -18.56 4.63 1.74
N VAL A 40 -19.19 5.52 0.98
CA VAL A 40 -20.56 5.35 0.50
C VAL A 40 -20.55 5.02 -0.98
N HIS A 41 -21.08 3.84 -1.29
CA HIS A 41 -21.05 3.23 -2.61
C HIS A 41 -22.42 2.68 -3.00
N ASP A 42 -22.56 2.42 -4.29
CA ASP A 42 -23.48 1.42 -4.84
C ASP A 42 -22.65 0.22 -5.37
N PRO A 43 -23.27 -0.87 -5.85
CA PRO A 43 -22.54 -2.04 -6.32
C PRO A 43 -21.51 -1.75 -7.42
N GLU A 44 -21.82 -0.83 -8.35
CA GLU A 44 -20.94 -0.49 -9.48
C GLU A 44 -19.69 0.23 -8.99
N THR A 45 -19.87 1.25 -8.15
CA THR A 45 -18.76 2.02 -7.60
C THR A 45 -17.93 1.20 -6.62
N LEU A 46 -18.54 0.36 -5.77
CA LEU A 46 -17.80 -0.54 -4.88
C LEU A 46 -16.92 -1.51 -5.67
N SER A 47 -17.45 -2.07 -6.77
CA SER A 47 -16.69 -2.96 -7.66
C SER A 47 -15.47 -2.26 -8.25
N TRP A 48 -15.62 -1.01 -8.69
CA TRP A 48 -14.50 -0.22 -9.20
C TRP A 48 -13.39 -0.02 -8.13
N PHE A 49 -13.76 0.22 -6.88
CA PHE A 49 -12.78 0.33 -5.78
C PHE A 49 -12.12 -1.01 -5.46
N PHE A 50 -12.84 -2.13 -5.55
CA PHE A 50 -12.26 -3.47 -5.43
C PHE A 50 -11.24 -3.74 -6.55
N GLU A 51 -11.57 -3.39 -7.79
CA GLU A 51 -10.65 -3.51 -8.92
C GLU A 51 -9.40 -2.63 -8.73
N SER A 52 -9.56 -1.41 -8.20
CA SER A 52 -8.45 -0.52 -7.88
C SER A 52 -7.52 -1.11 -6.82
N ASP A 53 -8.08 -1.66 -5.74
CA ASP A 53 -7.36 -2.34 -4.67
C ASP A 53 -6.58 -3.54 -5.19
N ILE A 54 -7.23 -4.40 -5.99
CA ILE A 54 -6.62 -5.56 -6.64
C ILE A 54 -5.46 -5.12 -7.54
N ALA A 55 -5.70 -4.15 -8.43
CA ALA A 55 -4.71 -3.70 -9.41
C ALA A 55 -3.46 -3.08 -8.77
N ARG A 56 -3.61 -2.49 -7.58
CA ARG A 56 -2.51 -1.95 -6.77
C ARG A 56 -1.82 -3.02 -5.92
N GLY A 57 -2.53 -4.08 -5.55
CA GLY A 57 -2.04 -5.07 -4.58
C GLY A 57 -2.26 -4.63 -3.11
N TYR A 58 -3.14 -3.66 -2.87
CA TYR A 58 -3.43 -3.08 -1.56
C TYR A 58 -4.93 -3.24 -1.26
N PRO A 59 -5.37 -4.31 -0.56
CA PRO A 59 -6.78 -4.65 -0.44
C PRO A 59 -7.43 -3.88 0.73
N VAL A 60 -7.42 -2.55 0.71
CA VAL A 60 -7.91 -1.70 1.81
C VAL A 60 -9.42 -1.86 2.02
N ILE A 61 -10.25 -1.52 1.02
CA ILE A 61 -11.71 -1.61 1.14
C ILE A 61 -12.17 -3.07 1.14
N ILE A 62 -11.45 -3.94 0.42
CA ILE A 62 -11.68 -5.38 0.41
C ILE A 62 -11.49 -5.96 1.81
N HIS A 63 -10.42 -5.59 2.52
CA HIS A 63 -10.19 -6.01 3.89
C HIS A 63 -11.27 -5.48 4.83
N MET A 64 -11.71 -4.22 4.67
CA MET A 64 -12.82 -3.66 5.47
C MET A 64 -14.11 -4.46 5.29
N VAL A 65 -14.46 -4.81 4.05
CA VAL A 65 -15.68 -5.58 3.73
C VAL A 65 -15.56 -7.02 4.22
N ALA A 66 -14.42 -7.69 4.01
CA ALA A 66 -14.22 -9.09 4.38
C ALA A 66 -14.23 -9.31 5.91
N THR A 67 -13.64 -8.39 6.67
CA THR A 67 -13.46 -8.53 8.12
C THR A 67 -14.50 -7.76 8.94
N GLY A 68 -15.34 -6.95 8.28
CA GLY A 68 -16.34 -6.12 8.92
C GLY A 68 -17.54 -6.89 9.45
N GLN A 69 -18.25 -6.25 10.38
CA GLN A 69 -19.56 -6.71 10.85
C GLN A 69 -20.66 -6.13 9.95
N ILE A 70 -21.55 -7.01 9.47
CA ILE A 70 -22.70 -6.62 8.66
C ILE A 70 -23.74 -5.94 9.55
N LEU A 71 -24.20 -4.76 9.13
CA LEU A 71 -25.23 -3.98 9.80
C LEU A 71 -26.29 -3.56 8.79
N GLY A 72 -27.53 -3.37 9.24
CA GLY A 72 -28.62 -2.85 8.43
C GLY A 72 -29.67 -3.89 8.03
N PRO A 73 -30.69 -3.48 7.25
CA PRO A 73 -31.90 -4.26 7.02
C PRO A 73 -31.73 -5.43 6.04
N ASN A 74 -30.62 -5.47 5.28
CA ASN A 74 -30.38 -6.45 4.22
C ASN A 74 -29.12 -7.29 4.50
N PRO A 75 -29.10 -8.12 5.56
CA PRO A 75 -27.92 -8.89 5.95
C PRO A 75 -27.44 -9.85 4.85
N ASP A 76 -28.35 -10.41 4.05
CA ASP A 76 -28.02 -11.34 2.96
C ASP A 76 -27.18 -10.66 1.86
N LYS A 77 -27.51 -9.41 1.49
CA LYS A 77 -26.71 -8.62 0.54
C LYS A 77 -25.31 -8.35 1.10
N GLY A 78 -25.23 -8.01 2.39
CA GLY A 78 -23.96 -7.81 3.08
C GLY A 78 -23.11 -9.08 3.11
N GLN A 79 -23.74 -10.25 3.29
CA GLN A 79 -23.06 -11.54 3.31
C GLN A 79 -22.42 -11.86 1.96
N ILE A 80 -23.12 -11.63 0.85
CA ILE A 80 -22.59 -11.83 -0.50
C ILE A 80 -21.31 -11.01 -0.73
N TRP A 81 -21.32 -9.73 -0.35
CA TRP A 81 -20.14 -8.87 -0.47
C TRP A 81 -18.99 -9.33 0.43
N ARG A 82 -19.29 -9.74 1.66
CA ARG A 82 -18.28 -10.24 2.60
C ARG A 82 -17.63 -11.53 2.10
N ASP A 83 -18.42 -12.47 1.59
CA ASP A 83 -17.92 -13.74 1.05
C ASP A 83 -17.06 -13.50 -0.20
N TYR A 84 -17.50 -12.59 -1.08
CA TYR A 84 -16.73 -12.20 -2.25
C TYR A 84 -15.40 -11.55 -1.86
N ALA A 85 -15.41 -10.58 -0.94
CA ALA A 85 -14.19 -9.94 -0.45
C ALA A 85 -13.23 -10.93 0.22
N ALA A 86 -13.74 -11.85 1.03
CA ALA A 86 -12.94 -12.90 1.66
C ALA A 86 -12.30 -13.84 0.62
N SER A 87 -13.01 -14.17 -0.46
CA SER A 87 -12.45 -14.98 -1.54
C SER A 87 -11.29 -14.28 -2.26
N ILE A 88 -11.37 -12.95 -2.44
CA ILE A 88 -10.26 -12.16 -3.00
C ILE A 88 -9.05 -12.16 -2.07
N LEU A 89 -9.25 -11.95 -0.76
CA LEU A 89 -8.13 -11.96 0.20
C LEU A 89 -7.44 -13.32 0.31
N HIS A 90 -8.18 -14.41 0.08
CA HIS A 90 -7.62 -15.76 0.07
C HIS A 90 -6.82 -16.04 -1.22
N ALA A 91 -7.16 -15.35 -2.31
CA ALA A 91 -6.35 -15.36 -3.52
C ALA A 91 -5.07 -14.50 -3.35
N SER A 92 -4.09 -14.73 -4.21
CA SER A 92 -2.90 -13.87 -4.28
C SER A 92 -3.22 -12.57 -5.05
N PRO A 93 -2.52 -11.45 -4.75
CA PRO A 93 -2.55 -10.27 -5.60
C PRO A 93 -2.08 -10.59 -7.02
N PRO A 94 -2.38 -9.73 -8.00
CA PRO A 94 -1.73 -9.78 -9.31
C PRO A 94 -0.21 -9.80 -9.17
N GLY A 95 0.45 -10.59 -10.02
CA GLY A 95 1.92 -10.71 -10.01
C GLY A 95 2.61 -9.37 -10.21
N LEU A 96 3.67 -9.13 -9.43
CA LEU A 96 4.54 -7.96 -9.59
C LEU A 96 5.53 -8.22 -10.73
N GLU A 97 5.16 -7.81 -11.94
CA GLU A 97 5.93 -8.11 -13.17
C GLU A 97 6.01 -6.90 -14.11
N GLY A 98 6.87 -7.01 -15.13
CA GLY A 98 6.98 -6.04 -16.23
C GLY A 98 7.30 -4.62 -15.76
N GLU A 99 6.57 -3.63 -16.31
CA GLU A 99 6.80 -2.21 -16.02
C GLU A 99 6.60 -1.88 -14.53
N LYS A 100 5.68 -2.54 -13.83
CA LYS A 100 5.44 -2.30 -12.40
C LYS A 100 6.63 -2.73 -11.55
N LEU A 101 7.17 -3.93 -11.82
CA LEU A 101 8.36 -4.43 -11.14
C LEU A 101 9.56 -3.53 -11.44
N ASN A 102 9.78 -3.19 -12.71
CA ASN A 102 10.90 -2.34 -13.12
C ASN A 102 10.84 -0.95 -12.48
N ALA A 103 9.66 -0.32 -12.45
CA ALA A 103 9.49 0.99 -11.82
C ALA A 103 9.75 0.94 -10.31
N LEU A 104 9.34 -0.12 -9.63
CA LEU A 104 9.58 -0.32 -8.20
C LEU A 104 11.07 -0.57 -7.91
N LYS A 105 11.69 -1.48 -8.68
CA LYS A 105 13.14 -1.74 -8.57
C LYS A 105 13.96 -0.50 -8.85
N TYR A 106 13.56 0.32 -9.84
CA TYR A 106 14.20 1.61 -10.12
C TYR A 106 14.14 2.53 -8.91
N GLN A 107 12.94 2.75 -8.36
CA GLN A 107 12.79 3.60 -7.18
C GLN A 107 13.64 3.12 -6.00
N ILE A 108 13.68 1.80 -5.77
CA ILE A 108 14.47 1.22 -4.67
C ILE A 108 15.98 1.35 -4.95
N THR A 109 16.41 1.15 -6.21
CA THR A 109 17.81 1.28 -6.61
C THR A 109 18.31 2.70 -6.42
N ASP A 110 17.53 3.69 -6.85
CA ASP A 110 17.83 5.11 -6.70
C ASP A 110 18.01 5.49 -5.22
N LEU A 111 17.07 5.07 -4.36
CA LEU A 111 17.17 5.30 -2.91
C LEU A 111 18.33 4.54 -2.25
N LEU A 112 18.69 3.35 -2.75
CA LEU A 112 19.83 2.59 -2.26
C LEU A 112 21.15 3.30 -2.63
N ASP A 113 21.25 3.84 -3.84
CA ASP A 113 22.42 4.61 -4.28
C ASP A 113 22.57 5.90 -3.45
N ASP A 114 21.47 6.58 -3.13
CA ASP A 114 21.48 7.73 -2.22
C ASP A 114 21.99 7.37 -0.81
N LEU A 115 21.63 6.20 -0.27
CA LEU A 115 22.16 5.72 1.03
C LEU A 115 23.67 5.42 0.97
N HIS A 116 24.18 4.95 -0.17
CA HIS A 116 25.61 4.72 -0.36
C HIS A 116 26.42 6.01 -0.52
N GLY A 117 25.77 7.14 -0.83
CA GLY A 117 26.39 8.46 -1.02
C GLY A 117 26.92 9.14 0.25
N GLU A 118 27.07 8.40 1.35
CA GLU A 118 27.43 8.92 2.68
C GLU A 118 26.58 10.13 3.13
N PRO A 119 25.24 10.02 3.11
CA PRO A 119 24.36 11.13 3.45
C PRO A 119 24.46 11.55 4.92
N ALA A 120 24.15 12.81 5.20
CA ALA A 120 24.06 13.30 6.58
C ALA A 120 22.89 12.63 7.33
N ALA A 121 22.92 12.62 8.67
CA ALA A 121 21.88 11.95 9.47
C ALA A 121 20.42 12.35 9.13
N PRO A 122 20.08 13.63 8.88
CA PRO A 122 18.73 13.99 8.44
C PRO A 122 18.35 13.43 7.06
N GLU A 123 19.33 13.30 6.16
CA GLU A 123 19.15 12.74 4.82
C GLU A 123 18.93 11.22 4.90
N ILE A 124 19.70 10.51 5.75
CA ILE A 124 19.46 9.08 6.03
C ILE A 124 18.01 8.85 6.47
N GLN A 125 17.51 9.67 7.41
CA GLN A 125 16.13 9.57 7.89
C GLN A 125 15.11 9.79 6.77
N ALA A 126 15.34 10.78 5.91
CA ALA A 126 14.46 11.08 4.78
C ALA A 126 14.47 9.98 3.72
N ILE A 127 15.64 9.43 3.39
CA ILE A 127 15.80 8.36 2.41
C ILE A 127 15.19 7.06 2.95
N ALA A 128 15.48 6.69 4.20
CA ALA A 128 14.88 5.52 4.86
C ALA A 128 13.35 5.63 4.91
N ALA A 129 12.80 6.79 5.26
CA ALA A 129 11.34 6.99 5.25
C ALA A 129 10.72 6.79 3.85
N GLN A 130 11.41 7.21 2.79
CA GLN A 130 10.98 7.00 1.41
C GLN A 130 11.14 5.56 0.94
N LEU A 131 12.17 4.85 1.41
CA LEU A 131 12.47 3.46 1.06
C LEU A 131 11.54 2.45 1.76
N TYR A 132 11.00 2.80 2.93
CA TYR A 132 10.16 1.91 3.75
C TYR A 132 9.01 1.25 2.97
N GLN A 133 8.19 2.05 2.30
CA GLN A 133 7.03 1.53 1.57
C GLN A 133 7.43 0.74 0.31
N PRO A 134 8.29 1.26 -0.60
CA PRO A 134 8.73 0.52 -1.78
C PRO A 134 9.40 -0.83 -1.44
N LEU A 135 10.28 -0.86 -0.43
CA LEU A 135 10.94 -2.09 -0.03
C LEU A 135 9.94 -3.11 0.52
N ALA A 136 9.01 -2.68 1.38
CA ALA A 136 7.93 -3.53 1.86
C ALA A 136 7.03 -4.06 0.72
N ASP A 137 6.71 -3.22 -0.27
CA ASP A 137 5.94 -3.64 -1.44
C ASP A 137 6.68 -4.70 -2.26
N LEU A 138 7.98 -4.52 -2.49
CA LEU A 138 8.80 -5.51 -3.19
C LEU A 138 8.82 -6.83 -2.41
N MET A 139 8.94 -6.75 -1.08
CA MET A 139 8.98 -7.92 -0.20
C MET A 139 7.64 -8.68 -0.20
N LEU A 140 6.51 -7.98 -0.10
CA LEU A 140 5.18 -8.57 0.00
C LEU A 140 4.66 -8.99 -1.37
N LEU A 141 4.55 -8.06 -2.32
CA LEU A 141 3.99 -8.33 -3.65
C LEU A 141 4.90 -9.28 -4.44
N GLY A 142 6.23 -9.14 -4.30
CA GLY A 142 7.19 -10.05 -4.92
C GLY A 142 7.13 -11.49 -4.38
N ARG A 143 6.49 -11.70 -3.23
CA ARG A 143 6.18 -13.04 -2.67
C ARG A 143 4.72 -13.47 -2.93
N GLY A 144 3.98 -12.75 -3.76
CA GLY A 144 2.57 -13.04 -4.04
C GLY A 144 1.67 -12.84 -2.81
N ARG A 145 2.03 -11.89 -1.94
CA ARG A 145 1.27 -11.52 -0.74
C ARG A 145 0.76 -10.09 -0.88
N TRP A 146 -0.46 -9.86 -0.43
CA TRP A 146 -1.05 -8.51 -0.43
C TRP A 146 -0.19 -7.53 0.37
N SER A 147 0.00 -6.32 -0.16
CA SER A 147 0.70 -5.23 0.53
C SER A 147 -0.27 -4.37 1.36
N GLY A 148 0.30 -3.46 2.13
CA GLY A 148 -0.44 -2.51 2.97
C GLY A 148 0.35 -1.22 3.16
N ARG A 149 -0.25 -0.26 3.88
CA ARG A 149 0.37 1.05 4.13
C ARG A 149 0.73 1.25 5.59
N GLY A 150 1.86 1.95 5.80
CA GLY A 150 2.27 2.45 7.11
C GLY A 150 2.23 1.38 8.20
N LYS A 151 1.45 1.61 9.27
CA LYS A 151 1.38 0.75 10.46
C LYS A 151 0.98 -0.72 10.19
N TRP A 152 0.44 -1.02 9.02
CA TRP A 152 0.09 -2.39 8.64
C TRP A 152 1.27 -3.22 8.15
N ILE A 153 2.31 -2.57 7.59
CA ILE A 153 3.46 -3.26 7.00
C ILE A 153 4.14 -4.24 7.98
N PRO A 154 4.47 -3.85 9.23
CA PRO A 154 5.09 -4.79 10.17
C PRO A 154 4.23 -6.02 10.47
N ARG A 155 2.90 -5.86 10.47
CA ARG A 155 1.96 -6.97 10.71
C ARG A 155 1.93 -7.92 9.52
N LEU A 156 1.82 -7.35 8.31
CA LEU A 156 1.79 -8.13 7.07
C LEU A 156 3.11 -8.87 6.85
N LEU A 157 4.26 -8.24 7.09
CA LEU A 157 5.55 -8.91 7.00
C LEU A 157 5.64 -10.09 7.99
N ARG A 158 5.14 -9.92 9.22
CA ARG A 158 5.12 -10.99 10.22
C ARG A 158 4.20 -12.15 9.84
N GLU A 159 3.10 -11.90 9.14
CA GLU A 159 2.23 -12.94 8.56
C GLU A 159 2.88 -13.69 7.39
N VAL A 160 3.92 -13.12 6.78
CA VAL A 160 4.73 -13.80 5.77
C VAL A 160 5.81 -14.65 6.44
N ASP A 161 6.65 -13.99 7.23
CA ASP A 161 7.79 -14.61 7.91
C ASP A 161 8.26 -13.69 9.06
N TRP A 162 8.35 -14.24 10.26
CA TRP A 162 8.77 -13.48 11.44
C TRP A 162 10.22 -13.01 11.35
N HIS A 163 11.12 -13.79 10.73
CA HIS A 163 12.52 -13.39 10.52
C HIS A 163 12.63 -12.23 9.53
N LEU A 164 11.78 -12.24 8.51
CA LEU A 164 11.70 -11.16 7.53
C LEU A 164 11.27 -9.85 8.19
N ALA A 165 10.24 -9.93 9.04
CA ALA A 165 9.75 -8.78 9.81
C ALA A 165 10.81 -8.23 10.76
N ASP A 166 11.49 -9.10 11.53
CA ASP A 166 12.57 -8.68 12.45
C ASP A 166 13.74 -8.04 11.70
N SER A 167 14.16 -8.61 10.58
CA SER A 167 15.26 -8.06 9.77
C SER A 167 14.90 -6.67 9.22
N PHE A 168 13.64 -6.51 8.80
CA PHE A 168 13.12 -5.23 8.30
C PHE A 168 13.06 -4.17 9.41
N ASP A 169 12.49 -4.51 10.56
CA ASP A 169 12.38 -3.59 11.70
C ASP A 169 13.77 -3.22 12.27
N ASP A 170 14.71 -4.17 12.38
CA ASP A 170 16.10 -3.91 12.82
C ASP A 170 16.83 -2.98 11.83
N ALA A 171 16.74 -3.27 10.52
CA ALA A 171 17.39 -2.46 9.49
C ALA A 171 16.94 -0.98 9.52
N PHE A 172 15.63 -0.74 9.61
CA PHE A 172 15.10 0.62 9.72
C PHE A 172 15.39 1.26 11.08
N GLY A 173 15.38 0.47 12.15
CA GLY A 173 15.78 0.92 13.48
C GLY A 173 17.22 1.43 13.52
N ARG A 174 18.16 0.69 12.93
CA ARG A 174 19.57 1.10 12.83
C ARG A 174 19.77 2.31 11.92
N ALA A 175 19.09 2.35 10.78
CA ALA A 175 19.15 3.50 9.88
C ALA A 175 18.68 4.79 10.58
N SER A 176 17.65 4.71 11.44
CA SER A 176 17.20 5.85 12.23
C SER A 176 18.23 6.36 13.24
N ALA A 177 19.16 5.50 13.66
CA ALA A 177 20.32 5.81 14.51
C ALA A 177 21.58 6.19 13.72
N GLY A 178 21.51 6.23 12.38
CA GLY A 178 22.61 6.60 11.48
C GLY A 178 23.44 5.43 10.96
N ASP A 179 23.13 4.19 11.35
CA ASP A 179 23.78 2.98 10.80
C ASP A 179 22.95 2.43 9.62
N VAL A 180 23.42 2.68 8.40
CA VAL A 180 22.70 2.29 7.17
C VAL A 180 23.08 0.90 6.65
N GLU A 181 24.12 0.26 7.17
CA GLU A 181 24.69 -0.95 6.58
C GLU A 181 23.66 -2.09 6.52
N ALA A 182 22.92 -2.29 7.61
CA ALA A 182 21.86 -3.30 7.67
C ALA A 182 20.73 -3.04 6.65
N LEU A 183 20.36 -1.77 6.45
CA LEU A 183 19.33 -1.38 5.48
C LEU A 183 19.80 -1.55 4.05
N CYS A 184 21.04 -1.16 3.73
CA CYS A 184 21.62 -1.38 2.41
C CYS A 184 21.70 -2.87 2.07
N ASN A 185 22.19 -3.70 3.00
CA ASN A 185 22.31 -5.15 2.81
C ASN A 185 20.95 -5.83 2.62
N LEU A 186 19.94 -5.45 3.42
CA LEU A 186 18.58 -5.95 3.28
C LEU A 186 18.00 -5.57 1.91
N THR A 187 18.16 -4.31 1.51
CA THR A 187 17.65 -3.79 0.24
C THR A 187 18.29 -4.49 -0.96
N HIS A 188 19.61 -4.68 -0.93
CA HIS A 188 20.33 -5.41 -1.98
C HIS A 188 19.87 -6.86 -2.07
N THR A 189 19.78 -7.55 -0.93
CA THR A 189 19.33 -8.95 -0.86
C THR A 189 17.91 -9.10 -1.43
N GLU A 190 17.02 -8.14 -1.16
CA GLU A 190 15.68 -8.17 -1.70
C GLU A 190 15.67 -7.90 -3.21
N LEU A 191 16.40 -6.89 -3.69
CA LEU A 191 16.55 -6.63 -5.13
C LEU A 191 17.06 -7.86 -5.90
N ASP A 192 18.06 -8.56 -5.36
CA ASP A 192 18.65 -9.76 -5.97
C ASP A 192 17.63 -10.89 -6.17
N ARG A 193 16.68 -11.06 -5.25
CA ARG A 193 15.57 -12.02 -5.41
C ARG A 193 14.69 -11.72 -6.60
N HIS A 194 14.66 -10.46 -7.05
CA HIS A 194 13.88 -9.98 -8.18
C HIS A 194 14.76 -9.64 -9.39
N GLY A 195 15.94 -10.24 -9.49
CA GLY A 195 16.85 -10.07 -10.62
C GLY A 195 17.76 -8.84 -10.51
N GLY A 196 18.12 -8.45 -9.29
CA GLY A 196 19.10 -7.42 -8.97
C GLY A 196 18.59 -5.98 -9.13
N PRO A 197 19.42 -4.96 -8.87
CA PRO A 197 19.07 -3.56 -9.08
C PRO A 197 18.61 -3.25 -10.51
N PHE A 198 17.82 -2.19 -10.70
CA PHE A 198 17.37 -1.77 -12.02
C PHE A 198 17.51 -0.25 -12.18
N PHE A 199 18.48 0.18 -12.97
CA PHE A 199 18.69 1.60 -13.29
C PHE A 199 18.87 1.77 -14.81
N ALA A 200 19.85 1.06 -15.37
CA ALA A 200 20.13 1.09 -16.79
C ALA A 200 18.96 0.53 -17.61
N GLY A 201 18.39 1.37 -18.47
CA GLY A 201 17.28 1.01 -19.34
C GLY A 201 15.90 1.44 -18.84
N ASP A 202 15.78 2.10 -17.67
CA ASP A 202 14.51 2.74 -17.30
C ASP A 202 14.16 3.83 -18.31
N LYS A 203 12.96 3.75 -18.88
CA LYS A 203 12.43 4.73 -19.83
C LYS A 203 10.94 4.87 -19.61
N ARG A 204 10.52 6.09 -19.26
CA ARG A 204 9.12 6.41 -18.98
C ARG A 204 8.60 7.36 -20.05
N MET A 205 7.48 6.99 -20.65
CA MET A 205 6.80 7.81 -21.65
C MET A 205 5.78 8.72 -20.96
N ALA A 206 5.85 10.01 -21.20
CA ALA A 206 4.80 10.92 -20.75
C ALA A 206 3.47 10.59 -21.46
N SER A 207 2.36 10.74 -20.75
CA SER A 207 1.02 10.64 -21.36
C SER A 207 0.89 11.63 -22.52
N GLN A 208 0.18 11.22 -23.59
CA GLN A 208 -0.14 12.15 -24.68
C GLN A 208 -0.93 13.38 -24.19
N GLN A 209 -1.65 13.24 -23.07
CA GLN A 209 -2.36 14.33 -22.42
C GLN A 209 -1.44 15.30 -21.66
N ALA A 210 -0.16 14.98 -21.47
CA ALA A 210 0.81 15.86 -20.79
C ALA A 210 1.21 17.07 -21.66
N ARG A 211 0.91 17.04 -22.96
CA ARG A 211 1.19 18.17 -23.84
C ARG A 211 0.36 19.39 -23.41
N ARG A 212 1.06 20.48 -23.11
CA ARG A 212 0.50 21.78 -22.73
C ARG A 212 1.12 22.86 -23.61
N LYS A 213 0.46 24.01 -23.69
CA LYS A 213 1.06 25.20 -24.30
C LYS A 213 2.34 25.54 -23.53
N SER A 214 3.42 25.84 -24.25
CA SER A 214 4.68 26.24 -23.61
C SER A 214 4.44 27.46 -22.71
N LEU A 215 4.93 27.37 -21.48
CA LEU A 215 4.96 28.50 -20.54
C LEU A 215 6.02 29.54 -20.95
N VAL A 216 6.96 29.15 -21.82
CA VAL A 216 7.97 30.02 -22.40
C VAL A 216 7.52 30.40 -23.82
N PRO A 217 7.27 31.70 -24.11
CA PRO A 217 6.88 32.14 -25.45
C PRO A 217 7.94 31.79 -26.50
N GLY A 218 7.53 31.18 -27.62
CA GLY A 218 8.40 30.97 -28.80
C GLY A 218 9.26 29.71 -28.80
N GLY A 219 9.06 28.79 -27.86
CA GLY A 219 9.67 27.45 -27.85
C GLY A 219 8.87 26.39 -28.59
#